data_AF-A0AA44DK22-F1
#
_entry.id   AF-A0AA44DK22-F1
#
_cell.length_a   1.000
_cell.length_b   1.000
_cell.length_c   1.000
_cell.angle_alpha   90.00
_cell.angle_beta   90.00
_cell.angle_gamma   90.00
#
_symmetry.space_group_name_H-M   'P 1'
#
loop_
_entity.id
_entity.type
_entity.pdbx_description
1 polymer ?
#
loop_
_entity_poly.entity_id
_entity_poly.type
_entity_poly.pdbx_seq_one_letter_code
_entity_poly.pdbx_strand_id
1 'polypeptide(L)'
;MNNENNDLTFSNHKNYCETDGHDLSNLEIDSIKLNYEKVCNECGKVYNNSSLYCEECGNELILASESEKNLTIYNLLDGDLNKKEKFKMWINDLEIKRRILAPLFSICVLFVISIWIKLFINFAGLEVNKFLNISSIILALNLVPLKIVSSSVIGLGNIGISMSLVSILIIPFITILVSSLFFIKKEFLKDKDIVKEAFMLSFIYGLILGVISILGKQFINLSMGEYYTMSIVVKYSFLRSVLNGIIISFLPIYISLYAKTRDKKVGFNVFNRALKTVGFIYLLILLLIVLGMFFNKIFLSENGLSEVIAYPQLALYILHFVNLIPVLLGNSIISIFNMGDINLYLNNSMVLLIYAIMLLNIVILIISGYDLKGRVNNKKYIKYFSIVYSMIIASSIFLSKIDTSGSLSLLESQNYDMYSYIGSSAIIGLIISFVYSYILINIGYKLNKE
;
A
#
# COMPACT_ATOMS: atom_id res chain seq x y z
N MET A 1 24.41 -62.72 -27.30
CA MET A 1 25.68 -62.94 -26.57
C MET A 1 25.87 -61.76 -25.64
N ASN A 2 25.75 -62.07 -24.34
CA ASN A 2 26.11 -61.37 -23.12
C ASN A 2 26.83 -60.01 -23.22
N ASN A 3 26.29 -59.01 -22.54
CA ASN A 3 26.82 -58.60 -21.23
C ASN A 3 25.81 -57.71 -20.51
N GLU A 4 25.02 -58.35 -19.63
CA GLU A 4 24.45 -57.72 -18.45
C GLU A 4 25.60 -57.39 -17.50
N ASN A 5 25.76 -56.12 -17.15
CA ASN A 5 26.41 -55.56 -15.95
C ASN A 5 26.98 -54.18 -16.30
N ASN A 6 26.13 -53.16 -16.26
CA ASN A 6 26.60 -51.80 -16.06
C ASN A 6 25.98 -51.30 -14.75
N ASP A 7 26.73 -51.50 -13.68
CA ASP A 7 26.58 -50.75 -12.43
C ASP A 7 26.77 -49.26 -12.75
N LEU A 8 25.66 -48.57 -13.01
CA LEU A 8 25.67 -47.13 -13.23
C LEU A 8 25.81 -46.42 -11.88
N THR A 9 27.06 -46.25 -11.44
CA THR A 9 27.40 -45.25 -10.42
C THR A 9 27.26 -43.86 -11.04
N PHE A 10 26.15 -43.18 -10.79
CA PHE A 10 25.93 -41.83 -11.30
C PHE A 10 26.76 -40.79 -10.52
N SER A 11 27.87 -40.37 -11.12
CA SER A 11 28.51 -39.08 -10.85
C SER A 11 27.74 -37.98 -11.57
N ASN A 12 27.37 -36.91 -10.85
CA ASN A 12 26.57 -35.79 -11.33
C ASN A 12 26.97 -35.26 -12.72
N HIS A 13 25.95 -35.15 -13.59
CA HIS A 13 25.89 -34.42 -14.87
C HIS A 13 26.65 -35.00 -16.07
N LYS A 14 26.04 -35.99 -16.75
CA LYS A 14 26.34 -36.33 -18.16
C LYS A 14 25.04 -36.34 -18.97
N ASN A 15 25.03 -35.64 -20.11
CA ASN A 15 23.84 -35.49 -20.97
C ASN A 15 23.69 -36.58 -22.04
N TYR A 16 24.66 -37.49 -22.15
CA TYR A 16 24.65 -38.60 -23.11
C TYR A 16 25.33 -39.84 -22.50
N CYS A 17 25.00 -41.01 -23.02
CA CYS A 17 25.65 -42.26 -22.62
C CYS A 17 27.03 -42.37 -23.30
N GLU A 18 28.09 -42.57 -22.53
CA GLU A 18 29.47 -42.57 -23.06
C GLU A 18 29.83 -43.81 -23.89
N THR A 19 29.13 -44.93 -23.71
CA THR A 19 29.43 -46.16 -24.46
C THR A 19 28.80 -46.18 -25.85
N ASP A 20 27.61 -45.58 -25.99
CA ASP A 20 26.78 -45.75 -27.19
C ASP A 20 26.40 -44.39 -27.83
N GLY A 21 26.75 -43.27 -27.19
CA GLY A 21 26.50 -41.92 -27.69
C GLY A 21 25.04 -41.46 -27.67
N HIS A 22 24.13 -42.24 -27.07
CA HIS A 22 22.71 -41.92 -27.03
C HIS A 22 22.44 -40.71 -26.13
N ASP A 23 21.67 -39.75 -26.64
CA ASP A 23 21.26 -38.55 -25.91
C ASP A 23 20.24 -38.93 -24.82
N LEU A 24 20.52 -38.55 -23.57
CA LEU A 24 19.71 -38.87 -22.39
C LEU A 24 18.87 -37.67 -21.92
N SER A 25 18.93 -36.54 -22.64
CA SER A 25 18.28 -35.28 -22.24
C SER A 25 16.74 -35.29 -22.27
N ASN A 26 16.12 -36.28 -22.92
CA ASN A 26 14.65 -36.35 -23.12
C ASN A 26 13.97 -37.58 -22.49
N LEU A 27 14.63 -38.32 -21.59
CA LEU A 27 14.00 -39.44 -20.88
C LEU A 27 13.28 -38.93 -19.62
N GLU A 28 11.94 -38.90 -19.65
CA GLU A 28 11.11 -38.80 -18.45
C GLU A 28 11.23 -40.10 -17.66
N ILE A 29 12.06 -40.10 -16.62
CA ILE A 29 12.27 -41.26 -15.74
C ILE A 29 11.07 -41.35 -14.78
N ASP A 30 10.03 -42.07 -15.21
CA ASP A 30 8.76 -42.18 -14.47
C ASP A 30 8.77 -43.17 -13.28
N SER A 31 9.87 -43.89 -13.01
CA SER A 31 10.00 -44.60 -11.74
C SER A 31 11.44 -45.01 -11.43
N ILE A 32 11.92 -44.64 -10.24
CA ILE A 32 13.18 -45.12 -9.67
C ILE A 32 12.88 -46.47 -9.01
N LYS A 33 13.32 -47.58 -9.62
CA LYS A 33 13.34 -48.89 -8.93
C LYS A 33 14.57 -48.96 -8.03
N LEU A 34 14.39 -48.68 -6.74
CA LEU A 34 15.40 -48.95 -5.73
C LEU A 34 15.43 -50.47 -5.48
N ASN A 35 16.54 -51.12 -5.82
CA ASN A 35 16.82 -52.49 -5.38
C ASN A 35 17.13 -52.44 -3.89
N TYR A 36 16.21 -52.93 -3.06
CA TYR A 36 16.45 -53.19 -1.66
C TYR A 36 16.40 -54.70 -1.43
N GLU A 37 17.29 -55.19 -0.58
CA GLU A 37 17.31 -56.59 -0.19
C GLU A 37 16.28 -56.82 0.91
N LYS A 38 15.51 -57.91 0.82
CA LYS A 38 14.53 -58.33 1.84
C LYS A 38 15.20 -59.30 2.80
N VAL A 39 15.12 -59.03 4.10
CA VAL A 39 15.66 -59.94 5.13
C VAL A 39 14.52 -60.70 5.77
N CYS A 40 14.64 -62.02 5.89
CA CYS A 40 13.66 -62.82 6.61
C CYS A 40 13.80 -62.61 8.12
N ASN A 41 12.72 -62.21 8.80
CA ASN A 41 12.74 -61.94 10.24
C ASN A 41 12.98 -63.18 11.12
N GLU A 42 12.70 -64.39 10.62
CA GLU A 42 12.90 -65.62 11.42
C GLU A 42 14.29 -66.24 11.24
N CYS A 43 14.82 -66.29 10.02
CA CYS A 43 16.12 -66.93 9.75
C CYS A 43 17.26 -65.94 9.47
N GLY A 44 16.96 -64.64 9.35
CA GLY A 44 17.95 -63.57 9.16
C GLY A 44 18.63 -63.55 7.80
N LYS A 45 18.19 -64.38 6.84
CA LYS A 45 18.77 -64.45 5.49
C LYS A 45 18.23 -63.36 4.57
N VAL A 46 19.11 -62.88 3.70
CA VAL A 46 18.91 -61.74 2.81
C VAL A 46 18.63 -62.22 1.40
N TYR A 47 17.55 -61.73 0.78
CA TYR A 47 17.07 -62.14 -0.54
C TYR A 47 16.80 -60.94 -1.44
N ASN A 48 16.98 -61.13 -2.75
CA ASN A 48 16.66 -60.13 -3.76
C ASN A 48 15.15 -60.02 -4.01
N ASN A 49 14.73 -58.84 -4.48
CA ASN A 49 13.34 -58.35 -4.54
C ASN A 49 12.29 -59.25 -5.22
N SER A 50 12.70 -60.27 -5.98
CA SER A 50 11.81 -61.17 -6.73
C SER A 50 11.20 -62.31 -5.91
N SER A 51 11.70 -62.58 -4.69
CA SER A 51 11.19 -63.65 -3.83
C SER A 51 10.08 -63.13 -2.89
N LEU A 52 8.96 -63.88 -2.83
CA LEU A 52 7.78 -63.56 -2.01
C LEU A 52 7.77 -64.33 -0.68
N TYR A 53 8.46 -65.46 -0.62
CA TYR A 53 8.58 -66.31 0.56
C TYR A 53 10.04 -66.73 0.73
N CYS A 54 10.45 -67.00 1.97
CA CYS A 54 11.77 -67.54 2.26
C CYS A 54 11.81 -69.03 1.88
N GLU A 55 12.73 -69.41 1.00
CA GLU A 55 12.87 -70.80 0.54
C GLU A 55 13.23 -71.80 1.66
N GLU A 56 13.83 -71.34 2.77
CA GLU A 56 14.27 -72.22 3.85
C GLU A 56 13.22 -72.43 4.95
N CYS A 57 12.52 -71.37 5.38
CA CYS A 57 11.52 -71.47 6.44
C CYS A 57 10.07 -71.42 5.94
N GLY A 58 9.86 -71.20 4.64
CA GLY A 58 8.54 -71.10 4.02
C GLY A 58 7.75 -69.85 4.42
N ASN A 59 8.36 -68.93 5.17
CA ASN A 59 7.66 -67.80 5.76
C ASN A 59 7.60 -66.60 4.81
N GLU A 60 6.48 -65.87 4.83
CA GLU A 60 6.22 -64.79 3.89
C GLU A 60 7.14 -63.59 4.17
N LEU A 61 7.85 -63.10 3.16
CA LEU A 61 8.77 -61.97 3.29
C LEU A 61 7.93 -60.68 3.31
N ILE A 62 7.50 -60.26 4.50
CA ILE A 62 6.68 -59.07 4.70
C ILE A 62 7.44 -57.84 4.18
N LEU A 63 6.84 -57.15 3.19
CA LEU A 63 7.24 -55.83 2.75
C LEU A 63 7.16 -54.88 3.94
N ALA A 64 8.31 -54.43 4.46
CA ALA A 64 8.35 -53.26 5.34
C ALA A 64 7.62 -52.11 4.63
N SER A 65 6.46 -51.79 5.17
CA SER A 65 5.34 -51.13 4.49
C SER A 65 5.72 -49.83 3.77
N GLU A 66 5.18 -49.64 2.56
CA GLU A 66 5.18 -48.36 1.82
C GLU A 66 4.68 -47.17 2.66
N SER A 67 3.91 -47.42 3.72
CA SER A 67 3.44 -46.40 4.66
C SER A 67 4.54 -45.84 5.57
N GLU A 68 5.58 -46.59 5.92
CA GLU A 68 6.66 -46.12 6.81
C GLU A 68 7.77 -45.37 6.05
N LYS A 69 7.95 -45.63 4.75
CA LYS A 69 8.91 -44.89 3.90
C LYS A 69 8.41 -43.49 3.52
N ASN A 70 7.11 -43.29 3.34
CA ASN A 70 6.57 -41.96 3.06
C ASN A 70 6.59 -41.04 4.29
N LEU A 71 6.53 -41.60 5.50
CA LEU A 71 6.70 -40.82 6.74
C LEU A 71 8.18 -40.47 7.00
N THR A 72 9.11 -41.37 6.68
CA THR A 72 10.53 -41.15 6.97
C THR A 72 11.24 -40.30 5.91
N ILE A 73 10.90 -40.35 4.62
CA ILE A 73 11.52 -39.47 3.61
C ILE A 73 11.10 -38.02 3.81
N TYR A 74 9.82 -37.76 4.10
CA TYR A 74 9.39 -36.41 4.48
C TYR A 74 10.01 -35.98 5.82
N ASN A 75 10.13 -36.88 6.81
CA ASN A 75 10.76 -36.51 8.09
C ASN A 75 12.31 -36.47 8.04
N LEU A 76 12.99 -36.99 7.02
CA LEU A 76 14.45 -36.90 6.83
C LEU A 76 14.86 -35.75 5.91
N LEU A 77 14.01 -35.35 4.95
CA LEU A 77 14.22 -34.12 4.16
C LEU A 77 13.65 -32.87 4.84
N ASP A 78 12.66 -33.02 5.71
CA ASP A 78 12.00 -31.92 6.45
C ASP A 78 12.20 -32.04 7.98
N GLY A 79 13.14 -32.90 8.39
CA GLY A 79 13.56 -33.12 9.77
C GLY A 79 14.41 -31.98 10.31
N ASP A 80 13.78 -31.13 11.11
CA ASP A 80 14.40 -30.36 12.20
C ASP A 80 15.51 -29.34 11.85
N LEU A 81 15.62 -28.93 10.58
CA LEU A 81 16.21 -27.62 10.24
C LEU A 81 15.21 -26.52 10.63
N ASN A 82 15.21 -26.26 11.95
CA ASN A 82 14.75 -25.08 12.67
C ASN A 82 13.94 -24.09 11.82
N LYS A 83 12.72 -23.73 12.26
CA LYS A 83 12.01 -22.53 11.76
C LYS A 83 12.93 -21.30 11.62
N LYS A 84 13.97 -21.20 12.48
CA LYS A 84 15.05 -20.22 12.38
C LYS A 84 15.91 -20.34 11.11
N GLU A 85 16.26 -21.52 10.63
CA GLU A 85 17.07 -21.72 9.42
C GLU A 85 16.26 -21.55 8.14
N LYS A 86 15.00 -22.01 8.08
CA LYS A 86 14.09 -21.64 6.97
C LYS A 86 13.86 -20.12 6.92
N PHE A 87 13.70 -19.46 8.07
CA PHE A 87 13.62 -17.99 8.15
C PHE A 87 14.94 -17.30 7.78
N LYS A 88 16.09 -17.88 8.15
CA LYS A 88 17.42 -17.37 7.79
C LYS A 88 17.72 -17.52 6.30
N MET A 89 17.30 -18.63 5.67
CA MET A 89 17.34 -18.82 4.22
C MET A 89 16.39 -17.86 3.49
N TRP A 90 15.18 -17.66 4.02
CA TRP A 90 14.23 -16.67 3.50
C TRP A 90 14.78 -15.24 3.57
N ILE A 91 15.39 -14.83 4.69
CA ILE A 91 16.05 -13.52 4.82
C ILE A 91 17.27 -13.39 3.91
N ASN A 92 18.00 -14.49 3.67
CA ASN A 92 19.21 -14.46 2.85
C ASN A 92 18.94 -14.42 1.35
N ASP A 93 17.71 -14.61 0.92
CA ASP A 93 17.33 -14.40 -0.46
C ASP A 93 17.59 -12.93 -0.87
N LEU A 94 18.41 -12.73 -1.90
CA LEU A 94 18.80 -11.41 -2.40
C LEU A 94 17.59 -10.57 -2.78
N GLU A 95 16.48 -11.23 -3.09
CA GLU A 95 15.17 -10.66 -3.35
C GLU A 95 14.56 -9.94 -2.14
N ILE A 96 14.57 -10.58 -0.96
CA ILE A 96 13.96 -10.02 0.26
C ILE A 96 14.79 -8.87 0.81
N LYS A 97 16.12 -8.98 0.74
CA LYS A 97 17.03 -7.87 1.10
C LYS A 97 16.73 -6.61 0.28
N ARG A 98 16.53 -6.75 -1.04
CA ARG A 98 16.21 -5.61 -1.92
C ARG A 98 14.81 -5.03 -1.65
N ARG A 99 13.82 -5.86 -1.31
CA ARG A 99 12.46 -5.41 -0.95
C ARG A 99 12.43 -4.54 0.30
N ILE A 100 13.28 -4.83 1.28
CA ILE A 100 13.33 -4.06 2.54
C ILE A 100 14.18 -2.80 2.39
N LEU A 101 15.26 -2.86 1.60
CA LEU A 101 16.23 -1.78 1.49
C LEU A 101 15.64 -0.48 0.92
N ALA A 102 14.76 -0.56 -0.08
CA ALA A 102 14.13 0.62 -0.69
C ALA A 102 13.25 1.41 0.31
N PRO A 103 12.24 0.79 0.97
CA PRO A 103 11.47 1.43 2.03
C PRO A 103 12.35 1.96 3.17
N LEU A 104 13.31 1.18 3.65
CA LEU A 104 14.19 1.58 4.75
C LEU A 104 14.99 2.84 4.41
N PHE A 105 15.58 2.89 3.21
CA PHE A 105 16.36 4.05 2.78
C PHE A 105 15.49 5.31 2.66
N SER A 106 14.25 5.19 2.16
CA SER A 106 13.33 6.33 2.10
C SER A 106 13.07 6.94 3.48
N ILE A 107 12.98 6.09 4.51
CA ILE A 107 12.78 6.49 5.91
C ILE A 107 14.06 7.11 6.48
N CYS A 108 15.23 6.59 6.14
CA CYS A 108 16.51 7.21 6.52
C CYS A 108 16.63 8.63 5.94
N VAL A 109 16.25 8.84 4.68
CA VAL A 109 16.24 10.18 4.07
C VAL A 109 15.22 11.09 4.77
N LEU A 110 14.01 10.59 5.04
CA LEU A 110 13.01 11.34 5.82
C LEU A 110 13.49 11.69 7.23
N PHE A 111 14.28 10.81 7.86
CA PHE A 111 14.89 11.07 9.16
C PHE A 111 15.87 12.24 9.11
N VAL A 112 16.74 12.29 8.09
CA VAL A 112 17.64 13.43 7.87
C VAL A 112 16.86 14.72 7.64
N ILE A 113 15.84 14.70 6.77
CA ILE A 113 14.97 15.86 6.52
C ILE A 113 14.27 16.31 7.81
N SER A 114 13.82 15.37 8.64
CA SER A 114 13.13 15.67 9.89
C SER A 114 14.05 16.30 10.93
N ILE A 115 15.35 15.96 10.94
CA ILE A 115 16.36 16.66 11.76
C ILE A 115 16.47 18.12 11.32
N TRP A 116 16.56 18.37 10.00
CA TRP A 116 16.61 19.74 9.47
C TRP A 116 15.38 20.56 9.85
N ILE A 117 14.18 19.99 9.71
CA ILE A 117 12.94 20.64 10.12
C ILE A 117 12.96 20.94 11.62
N LYS A 118 13.39 19.99 12.47
CA LYS A 118 13.47 20.20 13.92
C LYS A 118 14.44 21.33 14.30
N LEU A 119 15.60 21.38 13.64
CA LEU A 119 16.56 22.47 13.82
C LEU A 119 15.95 23.82 13.43
N PHE A 120 15.25 23.88 12.29
CA PHE A 120 14.59 25.10 11.84
C PHE A 120 13.51 25.59 12.82
N ILE A 121 12.66 24.69 13.34
CA ILE A 121 11.66 25.02 14.37
C ILE A 121 12.33 25.57 15.63
N ASN A 122 13.47 24.99 16.02
CA ASN A 122 14.24 25.46 17.17
C ASN A 122 14.83 26.86 16.94
N PHE A 123 15.40 27.13 15.76
CA PHE A 123 15.91 28.46 15.40
C PHE A 123 14.80 29.51 15.32
N ALA A 124 13.60 29.13 14.87
CA ALA A 124 12.44 30.02 14.82
C ALA A 124 11.83 30.31 16.21
N GLY A 125 12.31 29.68 17.28
CA GLY A 125 11.84 29.90 18.65
C GLY A 125 10.40 29.43 18.91
N LEU A 126 9.86 28.53 18.07
CA LEU A 126 8.47 28.08 18.19
C LEU A 126 8.30 27.16 19.41
N GLU A 127 7.37 27.49 20.30
CA GLU A 127 7.06 26.72 21.52
C GLU A 127 6.65 25.27 21.24
N VAL A 128 6.17 25.01 20.02
CA VAL A 128 5.79 23.67 19.52
C VAL A 128 6.97 22.69 19.53
N ASN A 129 8.22 23.17 19.51
CA ASN A 129 9.41 22.31 19.52
C ASN A 129 9.45 21.33 20.71
N LYS A 130 8.90 21.73 21.87
CA LYS A 130 8.84 20.88 23.08
C LYS A 130 7.94 19.66 22.90
N PHE A 131 7.00 19.71 21.95
CA PHE A 131 6.01 18.67 21.69
C PHE A 131 6.37 17.79 20.49
N LEU A 132 7.41 18.15 19.73
CA LEU A 132 7.78 17.50 18.48
C LEU A 132 9.18 16.85 18.55
N ASN A 133 9.21 15.52 18.42
CA ASN A 133 10.41 14.74 18.15
C ASN A 133 10.58 14.45 16.66
N ILE A 134 11.76 13.93 16.30
CA ILE A 134 12.06 13.57 14.91
C ILE A 134 11.04 12.55 14.38
N SER A 135 10.68 11.55 15.19
CA SER A 135 9.64 10.57 14.86
C SER A 135 8.27 11.21 14.63
N SER A 136 7.88 12.19 15.45
CA SER A 136 6.62 12.93 15.23
C SER A 136 6.61 13.72 13.94
N ILE A 137 7.76 14.28 13.53
CA ILE A 137 7.88 15.01 12.27
C ILE A 137 7.75 14.02 11.09
N ILE A 138 8.40 12.85 11.14
CA ILE A 138 8.25 11.81 10.11
C ILE A 138 6.79 11.37 9.96
N LEU A 139 6.10 11.16 11.10
CA LEU A 139 4.70 10.75 11.12
C LEU A 139 3.79 11.87 10.60
N ALA A 140 4.06 13.13 10.96
CA ALA A 140 3.33 14.28 10.45
C ALA A 140 3.52 14.49 8.93
N LEU A 141 4.74 14.29 8.41
CA LEU A 141 5.02 14.31 6.97
C LEU A 141 4.20 13.26 6.20
N ASN A 142 3.89 12.12 6.85
CA ASN A 142 3.04 11.05 6.32
C ASN A 142 1.55 11.19 6.73
N LEU A 143 1.13 12.39 7.15
CA LEU A 143 -0.23 12.74 7.56
C LEU A 143 -0.83 11.82 8.63
N VAL A 144 0.01 11.20 9.45
CA VAL A 144 -0.46 10.34 10.54
C VAL A 144 -1.11 11.21 11.61
N PRO A 145 -2.35 10.93 12.01
CA PRO A 145 -3.05 11.73 13.01
C PRO A 145 -2.39 11.61 14.38
N LEU A 146 -2.31 12.75 15.04
CA LEU A 146 -1.79 12.93 16.38
C LEU A 146 -2.93 12.74 17.39
N LYS A 147 -2.68 12.02 18.49
CA LYS A 147 -3.59 11.97 19.64
C LYS A 147 -2.87 12.49 20.86
N ILE A 148 -3.32 13.61 21.39
CA ILE A 148 -2.81 14.21 22.62
C ILE A 148 -3.76 13.82 23.74
N VAL A 149 -3.25 13.11 24.74
CA VAL A 149 -3.98 12.83 25.97
C VAL A 149 -3.34 13.62 27.09
N SER A 150 -4.07 14.53 27.70
CA SER A 150 -3.63 15.25 28.89
C SER A 150 -4.34 14.69 30.12
N SER A 151 -3.62 14.65 31.23
CA SER A 151 -4.18 14.43 32.55
C SER A 151 -3.63 15.48 33.51
N SER A 152 -4.52 16.08 34.27
CA SER A 152 -4.19 16.94 35.40
C SER A 152 -5.04 16.53 36.59
N VAL A 153 -4.75 17.13 37.75
CA VAL A 153 -5.58 16.99 38.96
C VAL A 153 -7.04 17.41 38.70
N ILE A 154 -7.26 18.27 37.69
CA ILE A 154 -8.56 18.88 37.36
C ILE A 154 -9.35 18.01 36.37
N GLY A 155 -8.71 17.07 35.66
CA GLY A 155 -9.41 16.17 34.75
C GLY A 155 -8.55 15.58 33.64
N LEU A 156 -9.22 14.84 32.75
CA LEU A 156 -8.63 14.20 31.57
C LEU A 156 -9.04 14.96 30.31
N GLY A 157 -8.05 15.34 29.50
CA GLY A 157 -8.24 15.87 28.17
C GLY A 157 -7.83 14.85 27.12
N ASN A 158 -8.59 14.77 26.04
CA ASN A 158 -8.21 13.98 24.88
C ASN A 158 -8.50 14.76 23.61
N ILE A 159 -7.46 15.05 22.83
CA ILE A 159 -7.53 15.81 21.59
C ILE A 159 -6.92 14.97 20.47
N GLY A 160 -7.71 14.67 19.45
CA GLY A 160 -7.26 14.13 18.17
C GLY A 160 -7.07 15.25 17.17
N ILE A 161 -5.89 15.33 16.56
CA ILE A 161 -5.57 16.29 15.49
C ILE A 161 -5.17 15.48 14.26
N SER A 162 -5.97 15.53 13.20
CA SER A 162 -5.56 15.12 11.86
C SER A 162 -5.42 16.37 10.97
N MET A 163 -4.20 16.90 10.89
CA MET A 163 -3.88 17.99 9.96
C MET A 163 -3.33 17.42 8.65
N SER A 164 -4.28 17.04 7.79
CA SER A 164 -3.99 16.43 6.51
C SER A 164 -3.73 17.46 5.41
N LEU A 165 -2.58 18.12 5.44
CA LEU A 165 -2.16 19.03 4.37
C LEU A 165 -1.47 18.26 3.24
N VAL A 166 -2.16 18.13 2.10
CA VAL A 166 -1.66 17.35 0.95
C VAL A 166 -0.36 17.92 0.36
N SER A 167 -0.11 19.22 0.48
CA SER A 167 1.14 19.84 0.05
C SER A 167 2.38 19.25 0.74
N ILE A 168 2.24 18.80 1.99
CA ILE A 168 3.33 18.18 2.76
C ILE A 168 3.73 16.81 2.17
N LEU A 169 2.80 16.10 1.50
CA LEU A 169 3.06 14.78 0.91
C LEU A 169 4.10 14.80 -0.21
N ILE A 170 4.44 15.97 -0.77
CA ILE A 170 5.47 16.08 -1.81
C ILE A 170 6.81 15.52 -1.31
N ILE A 171 7.14 15.73 -0.03
CA ILE A 171 8.40 15.27 0.57
C ILE A 171 8.47 13.73 0.64
N PRO A 172 7.54 13.00 1.31
CA PRO A 172 7.55 11.55 1.30
C PRO A 172 7.40 10.97 -0.11
N PHE A 173 6.63 11.63 -1.00
CA PHE A 173 6.48 11.18 -2.38
C PHE A 173 7.82 11.13 -3.13
N ILE A 174 8.60 12.21 -3.10
CA ILE A 174 9.90 12.28 -3.79
C ILE A 174 10.90 11.29 -3.18
N THR A 175 10.97 11.21 -1.85
CA THR A 175 11.92 10.30 -1.17
C THR A 175 11.65 8.83 -1.48
N ILE A 176 10.39 8.41 -1.54
CA ILE A 176 9.98 7.05 -1.91
C ILE A 176 10.24 6.79 -3.40
N LEU A 177 9.96 7.77 -4.26
CA LEU A 177 10.20 7.64 -5.71
C LEU A 177 11.69 7.47 -6.01
N VAL A 178 12.56 8.31 -5.43
CA VAL A 178 14.01 8.23 -5.65
C VAL A 178 14.59 6.93 -5.09
N SER A 179 14.23 6.56 -3.87
CA SER A 179 14.72 5.31 -3.26
C SER A 179 14.30 4.06 -4.04
N SER A 180 13.03 3.98 -4.46
CA SER A 180 12.55 2.87 -5.29
C SER A 180 13.22 2.86 -6.66
N LEU A 181 13.54 4.02 -7.25
CA LEU A 181 14.28 4.12 -8.51
C LEU A 181 15.72 3.60 -8.37
N PHE A 182 16.39 3.88 -7.26
CA PHE A 182 17.77 3.48 -7.04
C PHE A 182 17.93 1.99 -6.69
N PHE A 183 17.13 1.48 -5.76
CA PHE A 183 17.36 0.14 -5.18
C PHE A 183 16.69 -1.01 -5.93
N ILE A 184 15.59 -0.77 -6.65
CA ILE A 184 14.84 -1.85 -7.31
C ILE A 184 15.35 -2.03 -8.76
N LYS A 185 16.16 -3.04 -9.04
CA LYS A 185 16.68 -3.26 -10.41
C LYS A 185 15.62 -3.87 -11.34
N LYS A 186 15.73 -3.61 -12.65
CA LYS A 186 14.82 -4.17 -13.68
C LYS A 186 14.78 -5.70 -13.67
N GLU A 187 15.92 -6.33 -13.43
CA GLU A 187 16.08 -7.80 -13.36
C GLU A 187 15.14 -8.44 -12.33
N PHE A 188 14.89 -7.75 -11.21
CA PHE A 188 14.03 -8.22 -10.14
C PHE A 188 12.54 -8.24 -10.53
N LEU A 189 12.17 -7.53 -11.59
CA LEU A 189 10.79 -7.34 -12.03
C LEU A 189 10.44 -8.21 -13.23
N LYS A 190 11.39 -8.97 -13.79
CA LYS A 190 11.09 -9.93 -14.86
C LYS A 190 10.05 -10.92 -14.32
N ASP A 191 8.91 -10.98 -15.01
CA ASP A 191 7.77 -11.87 -14.74
C ASP A 191 6.91 -11.58 -13.50
N LYS A 192 7.23 -10.56 -12.69
CA LYS A 192 6.41 -10.17 -11.53
C LYS A 192 5.30 -9.20 -11.92
N ASP A 193 4.15 -9.31 -11.24
CA ASP A 193 3.08 -8.33 -11.36
C ASP A 193 3.47 -7.04 -10.64
N ILE A 194 3.61 -5.94 -11.40
CA ILE A 194 3.99 -4.61 -10.91
C ILE A 194 3.06 -4.11 -9.81
N VAL A 195 1.75 -4.34 -9.94
CA VAL A 195 0.77 -3.85 -8.96
C VAL A 195 0.92 -4.62 -7.64
N LYS A 196 1.10 -5.94 -7.72
CA LYS A 196 1.35 -6.79 -6.56
C LYS A 196 2.66 -6.40 -5.87
N GLU A 197 3.72 -6.18 -6.64
CA GLU A 197 5.02 -5.81 -6.08
C GLU A 197 4.99 -4.41 -5.46
N ALA A 198 4.32 -3.44 -6.09
CA ALA A 198 4.11 -2.12 -5.52
C ALA A 198 3.35 -2.18 -4.18
N PHE A 199 2.32 -3.04 -4.10
CA PHE A 199 1.58 -3.27 -2.86
C PHE A 199 2.46 -3.88 -1.77
N MET A 200 3.25 -4.91 -2.10
CA MET A 200 4.15 -5.55 -1.12
C MET A 200 5.18 -4.59 -0.55
N LEU A 201 5.81 -3.77 -1.39
CA LEU A 201 6.78 -2.75 -0.95
C LEU A 201 6.11 -1.66 -0.11
N SER A 202 4.88 -1.29 -0.47
CA SER A 202 4.09 -0.32 0.29
C SER A 202 3.67 -0.83 1.65
N PHE A 203 3.35 -2.13 1.74
CA PHE A 203 3.06 -2.80 2.99
C PHE A 203 4.28 -2.79 3.93
N ILE A 204 5.48 -3.06 3.40
CA ILE A 204 6.72 -2.97 4.17
C ILE A 204 6.94 -1.53 4.67
N TYR A 205 6.78 -0.53 3.81
CA TYR A 205 6.90 0.89 4.20
C TYR A 205 5.91 1.26 5.31
N GLY A 206 4.63 0.88 5.16
CA GLY A 206 3.60 1.10 6.16
C GLY A 206 3.90 0.44 7.50
N LEU A 207 4.42 -0.80 7.50
CA LEU A 207 4.84 -1.47 8.73
C LEU A 207 5.97 -0.73 9.44
N ILE A 208 6.98 -0.22 8.71
CA ILE A 208 8.06 0.54 9.33
C ILE A 208 7.52 1.84 9.95
N LEU A 209 6.59 2.54 9.27
CA LEU A 209 5.89 3.69 9.85
C LEU A 209 5.07 3.32 11.09
N GLY A 210 4.43 2.15 11.09
CA GLY A 210 3.76 1.59 12.27
C GLY A 210 4.73 1.43 13.44
N VAL A 211 5.91 0.87 13.23
CA VAL A 211 6.95 0.75 14.26
C VAL A 211 7.39 2.13 14.77
N ILE A 212 7.62 3.09 13.88
CA ILE A 212 7.97 4.48 14.24
C ILE A 212 6.87 5.13 15.09
N SER A 213 5.59 4.81 14.84
CA SER A 213 4.47 5.35 15.61
C SER A 213 4.48 4.92 17.08
N ILE A 214 4.93 3.69 17.36
CA ILE A 214 5.08 3.15 18.72
C ILE A 214 6.25 3.84 19.42
N LEU A 215 7.39 3.95 18.72
CA LEU A 215 8.60 4.60 19.23
C LEU A 215 8.42 6.12 19.39
N GLY A 216 7.50 6.73 18.64
CA GLY A 216 7.24 8.17 18.64
C GLY A 216 6.40 8.67 19.80
N LYS A 217 5.96 7.80 20.72
CA LYS A 217 5.20 8.18 21.90
C LYS A 217 6.03 9.08 22.82
N GLN A 218 5.46 10.22 23.24
CA GLN A 218 6.14 11.17 24.12
C GLN A 218 5.33 11.41 25.38
N PHE A 219 6.05 11.58 26.49
CA PHE A 219 5.51 11.99 27.78
C PHE A 219 6.14 13.33 28.15
N ILE A 220 5.29 14.32 28.41
CA ILE A 220 5.70 15.67 28.73
C ILE A 220 5.01 16.03 30.02
N ASN A 221 5.79 16.31 31.06
CA ASN A 221 5.25 16.79 32.33
C ASN A 221 5.47 18.31 32.37
N LEU A 222 4.39 19.06 32.49
CA LEU A 222 4.40 20.51 32.66
C LEU A 222 4.01 20.80 34.12
N SER A 223 4.91 21.46 34.85
CA SER A 223 4.60 22.05 36.15
C SER A 223 3.94 23.40 35.92
N MET A 224 2.65 23.50 36.22
CA MET A 224 1.88 24.75 36.15
C MET A 224 1.77 25.35 37.56
N GLY A 225 2.89 25.86 38.08
CA GLY A 225 3.00 26.38 39.45
C GLY A 225 3.26 25.32 40.51
N GLU A 226 3.23 25.72 41.79
CA GLU A 226 3.61 24.89 42.95
C GLU A 226 2.64 23.73 43.25
N TYR A 227 1.39 23.80 42.77
CA TYR A 227 0.32 22.87 43.17
C TYR A 227 -0.36 22.12 42.01
N TYR A 228 -0.04 22.43 40.75
CA TYR A 228 -0.68 21.79 39.60
C TYR A 228 0.34 21.17 38.66
N THR A 229 0.24 19.86 38.47
CA THR A 229 0.99 19.12 37.46
C THR A 229 0.06 18.67 36.35
N MET A 230 0.49 18.89 35.11
CA MET A 230 -0.20 18.40 33.92
C MET A 230 0.75 17.45 33.18
N SER A 231 0.34 16.20 33.02
CA SER A 231 1.06 15.25 32.18
C SER A 231 0.37 15.13 30.84
N ILE A 232 1.12 15.37 29.78
CA ILE A 232 0.68 15.29 28.39
C ILE A 232 1.35 14.08 27.76
N VAL A 233 0.55 13.20 27.16
CA VAL A 233 1.00 12.04 26.42
C VAL A 233 0.62 12.21 24.96
N VAL A 234 1.63 12.37 24.11
CA VAL A 234 1.45 12.39 22.65
C VAL A 234 1.55 10.96 22.14
N LYS A 235 0.49 10.48 21.49
CA LYS A 235 0.34 9.11 20.97
C LYS A 235 -0.01 9.15 19.48
N TYR A 236 0.40 8.10 18.77
CA TYR A 236 0.04 7.83 17.38
C TYR A 236 -0.65 6.48 17.27
N SER A 237 -1.57 6.34 16.33
CA SER A 237 -2.27 5.08 16.10
C SER A 237 -1.50 4.22 15.12
N PHE A 238 -1.01 3.06 15.57
CA PHE A 238 -0.29 2.08 14.74
C PHE A 238 -1.03 1.74 13.45
N LEU A 239 -2.31 1.36 13.56
CA LEU A 239 -3.11 0.97 12.39
C LEU A 239 -3.26 2.12 11.39
N ARG A 240 -3.50 3.35 11.86
CA ARG A 240 -3.57 4.51 10.97
C ARG A 240 -2.22 4.83 10.34
N SER A 241 -1.11 4.68 11.07
CA SER A 241 0.24 4.85 10.52
C SER A 241 0.54 3.85 9.40
N VAL A 242 0.16 2.58 9.58
CA VAL A 242 0.33 1.54 8.56
C VAL A 242 -0.51 1.85 7.32
N LEU A 243 -1.79 2.18 7.50
CA LEU A 243 -2.70 2.49 6.37
C LEU A 243 -2.25 3.73 5.59
N ASN A 244 -1.93 4.82 6.28
CA ASN A 244 -1.39 6.03 5.65
C ASN A 244 -0.12 5.71 4.87
N GLY A 245 0.81 4.97 5.49
CA GLY A 245 2.06 4.56 4.85
C GLY A 245 1.82 3.80 3.56
N ILE A 246 0.94 2.79 3.57
CA ILE A 246 0.59 2.00 2.38
C ILE A 246 0.04 2.90 1.27
N ILE A 247 -0.93 3.76 1.59
CA ILE A 247 -1.60 4.61 0.60
C ILE A 247 -0.61 5.61 -0.02
N ILE A 248 0.21 6.26 0.81
CA ILE A 248 1.16 7.29 0.38
C ILE A 248 2.29 6.69 -0.47
N SER A 249 2.81 5.52 -0.09
CA SER A 249 3.94 4.91 -0.79
C SER A 249 3.55 4.20 -2.08
N PHE A 250 2.29 3.78 -2.22
CA PHE A 250 1.87 2.95 -3.35
C PHE A 250 2.04 3.64 -4.70
N LEU A 251 1.59 4.89 -4.83
CA LEU A 251 1.66 5.63 -6.09
C LEU A 251 3.10 5.90 -6.56
N PRO A 252 4.03 6.45 -5.73
CA PRO A 252 5.41 6.68 -6.16
C PRO A 252 6.17 5.38 -6.46
N ILE A 253 5.93 4.30 -5.70
CA ILE A 253 6.52 2.99 -5.98
C ILE A 253 5.99 2.45 -7.31
N TYR A 254 4.68 2.49 -7.54
CA TYR A 254 4.09 2.05 -8.80
C TYR A 254 4.68 2.79 -10.01
N ILE A 255 4.80 4.12 -9.93
CA ILE A 255 5.40 4.94 -11.01
C ILE A 255 6.85 4.52 -11.29
N SER A 256 7.65 4.33 -10.23
CA SER A 256 9.04 3.90 -10.32
C SER A 256 9.21 2.53 -10.97
N LEU A 257 8.36 1.57 -10.59
CA LEU A 257 8.35 0.22 -11.17
C LEU A 257 7.88 0.23 -12.63
N TYR A 258 6.84 1.01 -12.94
CA TYR A 258 6.31 1.15 -14.30
C TYR A 258 7.33 1.77 -15.27
N ALA A 259 8.07 2.80 -14.82
CA ALA A 259 9.12 3.44 -15.61
C ALA A 259 10.24 2.47 -16.02
N LYS A 260 10.47 1.43 -15.21
CA LYS A 260 11.54 0.44 -15.40
C LYS A 260 11.17 -0.70 -16.33
N THR A 261 9.93 -1.19 -16.26
CA THR A 261 9.47 -2.39 -16.96
C THR A 261 8.82 -2.09 -18.30
N ARG A 262 8.14 -0.93 -18.45
CA ARG A 262 7.32 -0.59 -19.63
C ARG A 262 6.45 -1.77 -20.10
N ASP A 263 5.91 -2.52 -19.15
CA ASP A 263 5.24 -3.78 -19.41
C ASP A 263 3.92 -3.52 -20.19
N LYS A 264 3.73 -4.18 -21.33
CA LYS A 264 2.65 -3.88 -22.29
C LYS A 264 1.32 -4.58 -21.97
N LYS A 265 1.18 -5.22 -20.80
CA LYS A 265 -0.04 -5.96 -20.45
C LYS A 265 -1.26 -5.02 -20.44
N VAL A 266 -2.37 -5.49 -21.00
CA VAL A 266 -3.62 -4.72 -21.16
C VAL A 266 -4.15 -4.18 -19.82
N GLY A 267 -4.04 -4.98 -18.74
CA GLY A 267 -4.44 -4.56 -17.40
C GLY A 267 -3.68 -3.34 -16.87
N PHE A 268 -2.37 -3.26 -17.11
CA PHE A 268 -1.56 -2.10 -16.70
C PHE A 268 -1.90 -0.85 -17.51
N ASN A 269 -2.23 -1.01 -18.79
CA ASN A 269 -2.67 0.12 -19.62
C ASN A 269 -3.98 0.72 -19.09
N VAL A 270 -4.92 -0.11 -18.65
CA VAL A 270 -6.19 0.34 -18.06
C VAL A 270 -5.95 1.00 -16.69
N PHE A 271 -5.10 0.41 -15.86
CA PHE A 271 -4.72 0.97 -14.56
C PHE A 271 -4.04 2.35 -14.69
N ASN A 272 -3.03 2.45 -15.55
CA ASN A 272 -2.32 3.69 -15.83
C ASN A 272 -3.26 4.76 -16.41
N ARG A 273 -4.25 4.35 -17.21
CA ARG A 273 -5.25 5.28 -17.72
C ARG A 273 -6.15 5.80 -16.63
N ALA A 274 -6.67 4.96 -15.73
CA ALA A 274 -7.45 5.41 -14.59
C ALA A 274 -6.66 6.44 -13.75
N LEU A 275 -5.39 6.14 -13.44
CA LEU A 275 -4.49 7.09 -12.77
C LEU A 275 -4.35 8.41 -13.51
N LYS A 276 -4.08 8.36 -14.82
CA LYS A 276 -3.96 9.56 -15.65
C LYS A 276 -5.24 10.38 -15.70
N THR A 277 -6.40 9.74 -15.77
CA THR A 277 -7.69 10.45 -15.81
C THR A 277 -7.95 11.21 -14.51
N VAL A 278 -7.79 10.57 -13.35
CA VAL A 278 -7.94 11.24 -12.05
C VAL A 278 -6.91 12.36 -11.89
N GLY A 279 -5.64 12.09 -12.22
CA GLY A 279 -4.57 13.08 -12.13
C GLY A 279 -4.78 14.28 -13.06
N PHE A 280 -5.30 14.05 -14.28
CA PHE A 280 -5.62 15.11 -15.23
C PHE A 280 -6.77 15.98 -14.71
N ILE A 281 -7.85 15.39 -14.20
CA ILE A 281 -8.98 16.13 -13.63
C ILE A 281 -8.50 16.98 -12.43
N TYR A 282 -7.69 16.41 -11.53
CA TYR A 282 -7.15 17.13 -10.39
C TYR A 282 -6.27 18.32 -10.81
N LEU A 283 -5.34 18.12 -11.76
CA LEU A 283 -4.46 19.18 -12.25
C LEU A 283 -5.26 20.28 -12.93
N LEU A 284 -6.28 19.90 -13.71
CA LEU A 284 -7.16 20.85 -14.37
C LEU A 284 -7.94 21.70 -13.35
N ILE A 285 -8.49 21.10 -12.30
CA ILE A 285 -9.16 21.83 -11.20
C ILE A 285 -8.18 22.80 -10.55
N LEU A 286 -6.97 22.34 -10.22
CA LEU A 286 -5.95 23.18 -9.60
C LEU A 286 -5.58 24.37 -10.50
N LEU A 287 -5.41 24.13 -11.81
CA LEU A 287 -5.12 25.19 -12.78
C LEU A 287 -6.25 26.20 -12.89
N LEU A 288 -7.52 25.76 -12.89
CA LEU A 288 -8.68 26.66 -12.91
C LEU A 288 -8.77 27.52 -11.64
N ILE A 289 -8.50 26.95 -10.46
CA ILE A 289 -8.46 27.71 -9.21
C ILE A 289 -7.35 28.76 -9.26
N VAL A 290 -6.15 28.39 -9.72
CA VAL A 290 -5.02 29.31 -9.86
C VAL A 290 -5.33 30.43 -10.85
N LEU A 291 -5.93 30.12 -12.01
CA LEU A 291 -6.37 31.14 -12.96
C LEU A 291 -7.43 32.06 -12.36
N GLY A 292 -8.41 31.50 -11.62
CA GLY A 292 -9.42 32.27 -10.92
C GLY A 292 -8.84 33.28 -9.93
N MET A 293 -7.72 32.96 -9.28
CA MET A 293 -6.98 33.92 -8.46
C MET A 293 -6.39 35.07 -9.28
N PHE A 294 -5.68 34.74 -10.36
CA PHE A 294 -4.99 35.74 -11.18
C PHE A 294 -5.96 36.74 -11.80
N PHE A 295 -7.14 36.28 -12.23
CA PHE A 295 -8.05 37.12 -12.98
C PHE A 295 -9.01 37.97 -12.14
N ASN A 296 -9.34 37.57 -10.90
CA ASN A 296 -10.57 38.12 -10.33
C ASN A 296 -10.54 38.50 -8.84
N LYS A 297 -9.38 38.55 -8.15
CA LYS A 297 -9.31 38.81 -6.70
C LYS A 297 -10.29 37.95 -5.85
N ILE A 298 -10.86 36.88 -6.41
CA ILE A 298 -11.98 36.11 -5.83
C ILE A 298 -11.57 35.50 -4.48
N PHE A 299 -10.28 35.26 -4.29
CA PHE A 299 -9.71 34.59 -3.13
C PHE A 299 -8.85 35.50 -2.23
N LEU A 300 -8.69 36.80 -2.53
CA LEU A 300 -7.78 37.65 -1.77
C LEU A 300 -8.35 38.04 -0.41
N SER A 301 -7.91 37.35 0.65
CA SER A 301 -7.81 37.93 1.99
C SER A 301 -6.34 37.93 2.42
N GLU A 302 -5.64 39.05 2.20
CA GLU A 302 -4.34 39.55 2.71
C GLU A 302 -3.16 38.60 3.12
N ASN A 303 -3.24 37.27 3.10
CA ASN A 303 -2.25 36.36 3.69
C ASN A 303 -1.62 35.42 2.63
N GLY A 304 -0.75 36.00 1.80
CA GLY A 304 -0.19 35.43 0.56
C GLY A 304 0.70 34.16 0.60
N LEU A 305 0.76 33.40 1.70
CA LEU A 305 1.50 32.13 1.79
C LEU A 305 0.67 30.97 2.35
N SER A 306 -0.25 31.27 3.29
CA SER A 306 -1.20 30.28 3.82
C SER A 306 -2.16 29.75 2.76
N GLU A 307 -2.52 30.60 1.81
CA GLU A 307 -3.43 30.27 0.71
C GLU A 307 -2.82 29.28 -0.30
N VAL A 308 -1.53 29.44 -0.66
CA VAL A 308 -0.84 28.55 -1.60
C VAL A 308 -0.81 27.10 -1.10
N ILE A 309 -0.72 26.94 0.22
CA ILE A 309 -0.77 25.64 0.91
C ILE A 309 -2.20 25.08 0.95
N ALA A 310 -3.21 25.95 0.98
CA ALA A 310 -4.62 25.58 1.04
C ALA A 310 -5.21 25.20 -0.33
N TYR A 311 -4.73 25.75 -1.45
CA TYR A 311 -5.31 25.48 -2.78
C TYR A 311 -5.25 24.01 -3.24
N PRO A 312 -4.14 23.27 -3.06
CA PRO A 312 -4.11 21.83 -3.35
C PRO A 312 -5.16 21.06 -2.54
N GLN A 313 -5.41 21.48 -1.30
CA GLN A 313 -6.43 20.88 -0.45
C GLN A 313 -7.84 21.19 -0.97
N LEU A 314 -8.10 22.45 -1.31
CA LEU A 314 -9.38 22.87 -1.88
C LEU A 314 -9.69 22.15 -3.20
N ALA A 315 -8.68 21.99 -4.07
CA ALA A 315 -8.80 21.26 -5.32
C ALA A 315 -9.21 19.79 -5.11
N LEU A 316 -8.69 19.14 -4.05
CA LEU A 316 -9.11 17.79 -3.68
C LEU A 316 -10.56 17.73 -3.20
N TYR A 317 -11.00 18.67 -2.38
CA TYR A 317 -12.40 18.72 -1.94
C TYR A 317 -13.34 18.98 -3.12
N ILE A 318 -12.98 19.85 -4.06
CA ILE A 318 -13.75 20.07 -5.29
C ILE A 318 -13.75 18.80 -6.16
N LEU A 319 -12.63 18.07 -6.25
CA LEU A 319 -12.58 16.78 -6.94
C LEU A 319 -13.54 15.76 -6.31
N HIS A 320 -13.65 15.70 -4.98
CA HIS A 320 -14.62 14.82 -4.31
C HIS A 320 -16.05 15.25 -4.61
N PHE A 321 -16.29 16.56 -4.51
CA PHE A 321 -17.59 17.15 -4.73
C PHE A 321 -18.10 16.86 -6.15
N VAL A 322 -17.26 17.09 -7.16
CA VAL A 322 -17.54 16.83 -8.59
C VAL A 322 -17.74 15.34 -8.91
N ASN A 323 -17.31 14.44 -8.02
CA ASN A 323 -17.63 13.01 -8.07
C ASN A 323 -18.90 12.64 -7.30
N LEU A 324 -19.76 13.62 -6.99
CA LEU A 324 -21.02 13.50 -6.25
C LEU A 324 -20.85 13.04 -4.80
N ILE A 325 -19.66 13.23 -4.22
CA ILE A 325 -19.37 12.78 -2.86
C ILE A 325 -19.71 13.92 -1.90
N PRO A 326 -20.60 13.70 -0.91
CA PRO A 326 -20.93 14.73 0.07
C PRO A 326 -19.73 14.99 0.98
N VAL A 327 -19.47 16.26 1.27
CA VAL A 327 -18.41 16.71 2.18
C VAL A 327 -19.06 17.27 3.44
N LEU A 328 -18.64 16.79 4.61
CA LEU A 328 -19.08 17.34 5.89
C LEU A 328 -18.18 18.53 6.28
N LEU A 329 -18.80 19.62 6.72
CA LEU A 329 -18.16 20.79 7.34
C LEU A 329 -18.73 20.98 8.75
N GLY A 330 -17.98 20.56 9.77
CA GLY A 330 -18.48 20.50 11.15
C GLY A 330 -19.70 19.59 11.23
N ASN A 331 -20.86 20.19 11.51
CA ASN A 331 -22.13 19.47 11.63
C ASN A 331 -23.00 19.54 10.35
N SER A 332 -22.60 20.30 9.33
CA SER A 332 -23.37 20.42 8.08
C SER A 332 -22.86 19.45 7.02
N ILE A 333 -23.79 18.87 6.25
CA ILE A 333 -23.48 18.02 5.10
C ILE A 333 -23.67 18.85 3.84
N ILE A 334 -22.58 19.13 3.14
CA ILE A 334 -22.61 19.82 1.86
C ILE A 334 -22.61 18.79 0.75
N SER A 335 -23.64 18.83 -0.09
CA SER A 335 -23.78 17.95 -1.24
C SER A 335 -24.31 18.72 -2.45
N ILE A 336 -23.99 18.22 -3.66
CA ILE A 336 -24.54 18.78 -4.91
C ILE A 336 -26.07 18.71 -4.94
N PHE A 337 -26.68 17.82 -4.17
CA PHE A 337 -28.13 17.64 -4.14
C PHE A 337 -28.84 18.59 -3.17
N ASN A 338 -28.10 19.25 -2.26
CA ASN A 338 -28.64 20.19 -1.28
C ASN A 338 -27.93 21.56 -1.38
N MET A 339 -28.16 22.25 -2.51
CA MET A 339 -27.42 23.49 -2.86
C MET A 339 -27.89 24.75 -2.15
N GLY A 340 -29.05 24.73 -1.47
CA GLY A 340 -29.53 25.88 -0.70
C GLY A 340 -28.54 26.33 0.37
N ASP A 341 -27.80 25.37 0.95
CA ASP A 341 -26.78 25.62 1.97
C ASP A 341 -25.44 26.08 1.36
N ILE A 342 -25.16 25.81 0.08
CA ILE A 342 -23.88 26.16 -0.55
C ILE A 342 -23.77 27.66 -0.83
N ASN A 343 -24.88 28.30 -1.20
CA ASN A 343 -24.92 29.76 -1.40
C ASN A 343 -24.63 30.54 -0.10
N LEU A 344 -24.71 29.90 1.08
CA LEU A 344 -24.29 30.49 2.35
C LEU A 344 -22.76 30.49 2.54
N TYR A 345 -22.05 29.58 1.87
CA TYR A 345 -20.60 29.38 2.05
C TYR A 345 -19.76 29.74 0.81
N LEU A 346 -20.37 29.82 -0.38
CA LEU A 346 -19.68 30.09 -1.64
C LEU A 346 -20.38 31.21 -2.43
N ASN A 347 -19.58 32.12 -2.96
CA ASN A 347 -20.05 33.18 -3.86
C ASN A 347 -20.66 32.57 -5.14
N ASN A 348 -21.67 33.22 -5.74
CA ASN A 348 -22.38 32.73 -6.94
C ASN A 348 -21.43 32.40 -8.11
N SER A 349 -20.32 33.13 -8.23
CA SER A 349 -19.26 32.87 -9.23
C SER A 349 -18.52 31.54 -9.01
N MET A 350 -18.32 31.13 -7.76
CA MET A 350 -17.71 29.83 -7.41
C MET A 350 -18.63 28.67 -7.73
N VAL A 351 -19.92 28.84 -7.46
CA VAL A 351 -20.93 27.82 -7.74
C VAL A 351 -20.97 27.51 -9.23
N LEU A 352 -20.91 28.55 -10.08
CA LEU A 352 -20.86 28.39 -11.53
C LEU A 352 -19.57 27.68 -12.00
N LEU A 353 -18.43 27.99 -11.40
CA LEU A 353 -17.16 27.32 -11.69
C LEU A 353 -17.21 25.83 -11.32
N ILE A 354 -17.82 25.47 -10.18
CA ILE A 354 -18.00 24.08 -9.78
C ILE A 354 -18.90 23.32 -10.78
N TYR A 355 -19.98 23.93 -11.26
CA TYR A 355 -20.83 23.31 -12.30
C TYR A 355 -20.07 23.08 -13.62
N ALA A 356 -19.27 24.05 -14.05
CA ALA A 356 -18.45 23.91 -15.25
C ALA A 356 -17.45 22.75 -15.11
N ILE A 357 -16.77 22.64 -13.96
CA ILE A 357 -15.87 21.53 -13.67
C ILE A 357 -16.61 20.19 -13.63
N MET A 358 -17.83 20.16 -13.09
CA MET A 358 -18.63 18.94 -13.05
C MET A 358 -18.99 18.43 -14.45
N LEU A 359 -19.49 19.30 -15.32
CA LEU A 359 -19.77 18.96 -16.71
C LEU A 359 -18.51 18.47 -17.43
N LEU A 360 -17.39 19.14 -17.19
CA LEU A 360 -16.11 18.75 -17.77
C LEU A 360 -15.65 17.36 -17.28
N ASN A 361 -15.82 17.05 -16.00
CA ASN A 361 -15.51 15.73 -15.45
C ASN A 361 -16.33 14.62 -16.13
N ILE A 362 -17.63 14.86 -16.35
CA ILE A 362 -18.50 13.95 -17.09
C ILE A 362 -17.96 13.69 -18.50
N VAL A 363 -17.61 14.75 -19.23
CA VAL A 363 -17.06 14.66 -20.60
C VAL A 363 -15.74 13.88 -20.60
N ILE A 364 -14.81 14.18 -19.69
CA ILE A 364 -13.52 13.49 -19.59
C ILE A 364 -13.71 11.98 -19.34
N LEU A 365 -14.64 11.58 -18.47
CA LEU A 365 -14.93 10.17 -18.21
C LEU A 365 -15.57 9.46 -19.40
N ILE A 366 -16.44 10.14 -20.15
CA ILE A 366 -17.03 9.61 -21.38
C ILE A 366 -15.94 9.39 -22.45
N ILE A 367 -15.06 10.37 -22.69
CA ILE A 367 -13.92 10.24 -23.61
C ILE A 367 -13.01 9.08 -23.17
N SER A 368 -12.78 8.96 -21.86
CA SER A 368 -11.99 7.86 -21.29
C SER A 368 -12.62 6.49 -21.56
N GLY A 369 -13.95 6.38 -21.55
CA GLY A 369 -14.68 5.19 -21.99
C GLY A 369 -14.58 4.93 -23.48
N TYR A 370 -14.67 5.99 -24.29
CA TYR A 370 -14.57 5.92 -25.76
C TYR A 370 -13.22 5.32 -26.20
N ASP A 371 -12.08 5.89 -25.78
CA ASP A 371 -10.80 5.31 -26.21
C ASP A 371 -10.48 3.99 -25.47
N LEU A 372 -11.23 3.60 -24.43
CA LEU A 372 -11.03 2.30 -23.77
C LEU A 372 -11.56 1.17 -24.67
N LYS A 373 -12.70 1.40 -25.34
CA LYS A 373 -13.21 0.47 -26.37
C LYS A 373 -12.23 0.33 -27.54
N GLY A 374 -11.68 1.43 -28.03
CA GLY A 374 -10.73 1.43 -29.16
C GLY A 374 -9.44 0.63 -28.92
N ARG A 375 -9.14 0.24 -27.68
CA ARG A 375 -7.97 -0.61 -27.35
C ARG A 375 -8.33 -1.98 -26.82
N VAL A 376 -9.50 -2.14 -26.22
CA VAL A 376 -9.89 -3.37 -25.51
C VAL A 376 -11.38 -3.64 -25.70
N ASN A 377 -11.69 -4.64 -26.53
CA ASN A 377 -13.06 -5.01 -26.85
C ASN A 377 -13.70 -5.95 -25.78
N ASN A 378 -13.39 -5.73 -24.49
CA ASN A 378 -13.94 -6.53 -23.40
C ASN A 378 -14.46 -5.65 -22.25
N LYS A 379 -15.77 -5.78 -21.97
CA LYS A 379 -16.49 -5.05 -20.92
C LYS A 379 -15.92 -5.29 -19.51
N LYS A 380 -15.18 -6.37 -19.26
CA LYS A 380 -14.51 -6.64 -17.97
C LYS A 380 -13.57 -5.50 -17.56
N TYR A 381 -12.94 -4.83 -18.53
CA TYR A 381 -12.00 -3.74 -18.25
C TYR A 381 -12.68 -2.43 -17.84
N ILE A 382 -13.98 -2.27 -18.12
CA ILE A 382 -14.79 -1.17 -17.57
C ILE A 382 -14.87 -1.32 -16.05
N LYS A 383 -15.23 -2.52 -15.57
CA LYS A 383 -15.27 -2.81 -14.12
C LYS A 383 -13.91 -2.60 -13.47
N TYR A 384 -12.85 -3.09 -14.11
CA TYR A 384 -11.49 -2.92 -13.60
C TYR A 384 -11.09 -1.44 -13.52
N PHE A 385 -11.37 -0.63 -14.55
CA PHE A 385 -11.14 0.81 -14.50
C PHE A 385 -11.90 1.46 -13.35
N SER A 386 -13.20 1.19 -13.21
CA SER A 386 -14.03 1.78 -12.16
C SER A 386 -13.56 1.42 -10.75
N ILE A 387 -13.09 0.18 -10.54
CA ILE A 387 -12.47 -0.23 -9.27
C ILE A 387 -11.25 0.64 -8.98
N VAL A 388 -10.32 0.74 -9.93
CA VAL A 388 -9.09 1.53 -9.77
C VAL A 388 -9.42 3.01 -9.53
N TYR A 389 -10.34 3.57 -10.31
CA TYR A 389 -10.81 4.95 -10.17
C TYR A 389 -11.36 5.21 -8.75
N SER A 390 -12.26 4.34 -8.28
CA SER A 390 -12.87 4.47 -6.95
C SER A 390 -11.87 4.32 -5.81
N MET A 391 -10.89 3.42 -5.94
CA MET A 391 -9.82 3.25 -4.95
C MET A 391 -8.95 4.50 -4.84
N ILE A 392 -8.63 5.17 -5.96
CA ILE A 392 -7.85 6.42 -5.94
C ILE A 392 -8.64 7.53 -5.25
N ILE A 393 -9.92 7.71 -5.59
CA ILE A 393 -10.77 8.73 -4.97
C ILE A 393 -10.93 8.45 -3.47
N ALA A 394 -11.24 7.22 -3.07
CA ALA A 394 -11.37 6.83 -1.67
C ALA A 394 -10.07 7.03 -0.87
N SER A 395 -8.92 6.71 -1.48
CA SER A 395 -7.60 6.97 -0.88
C SER A 395 -7.36 8.46 -0.65
N SER A 396 -7.75 9.31 -1.61
CA SER A 396 -7.62 10.76 -1.49
C SER A 396 -8.54 11.34 -0.40
N ILE A 397 -9.75 10.80 -0.23
CA ILE A 397 -10.67 11.16 0.86
C ILE A 397 -10.10 10.79 2.22
N PHE A 398 -9.58 9.55 2.33
CA PHE A 398 -8.97 9.08 3.56
C PHE A 398 -7.79 9.96 3.99
N LEU A 399 -6.96 10.38 3.03
CA LEU A 399 -5.78 11.20 3.32
C LEU A 399 -6.10 12.68 3.55
N SER A 400 -7.16 13.23 2.97
CA SER A 400 -7.48 14.67 3.05
C SER A 400 -8.29 15.09 4.28
N LYS A 401 -8.74 14.13 5.10
CA LYS A 401 -9.60 14.39 6.25
C LYS A 401 -8.94 15.32 7.30
N ILE A 402 -9.56 16.46 7.57
CA ILE A 402 -9.19 17.35 8.67
C ILE A 402 -10.16 17.13 9.83
N ASP A 403 -9.64 16.84 11.02
CA ASP A 403 -10.41 16.53 12.22
C ASP A 403 -9.67 17.08 13.43
N THR A 404 -10.22 18.10 14.06
CA THR A 404 -9.82 18.56 15.39
C THR A 404 -10.94 18.19 16.35
N SER A 405 -10.90 17.00 16.92
CA SER A 405 -11.87 16.56 17.92
C SER A 405 -11.21 16.57 19.29
N GLY A 406 -11.81 17.26 20.26
CA GLY A 406 -11.29 17.35 21.62
C GLY A 406 -12.39 17.29 22.65
N SER A 407 -12.16 16.55 23.73
CA SER A 407 -12.98 16.60 24.94
C SER A 407 -12.06 16.88 26.13
N LEU A 408 -12.36 17.93 26.89
CA LEU A 408 -11.74 18.19 28.18
C LEU A 408 -12.77 17.83 29.25
N SER A 409 -12.62 16.71 29.95
CA SER A 409 -13.51 16.37 31.06
C SER A 409 -13.07 17.14 32.31
N LEU A 410 -13.40 18.43 32.37
CA LEU A 410 -13.77 18.99 33.67
C LEU A 410 -15.13 18.38 34.02
N LEU A 411 -15.34 17.93 35.25
CA LEU A 411 -16.60 17.32 35.69
C LEU A 411 -17.81 18.09 35.14
N GLU A 412 -18.41 17.53 34.07
CA GLU A 412 -19.55 17.98 33.25
C GLU A 412 -19.64 19.49 32.91
N SER A 413 -19.75 19.81 31.61
CA SER A 413 -19.94 21.16 31.01
C SER A 413 -18.63 21.97 30.90
N GLN A 414 -17.97 22.12 29.74
CA GLN A 414 -18.47 22.35 28.39
C GLN A 414 -17.54 21.61 27.40
N ASN A 415 -18.11 20.90 26.43
CA ASN A 415 -17.34 20.57 25.23
C ASN A 415 -16.95 21.91 24.62
N TYR A 416 -15.66 22.26 24.62
CA TYR A 416 -15.23 23.35 23.76
C TYR A 416 -15.57 22.94 22.33
N ASP A 417 -16.54 23.64 21.75
CA ASP A 417 -17.05 23.51 20.38
C ASP A 417 -16.00 23.92 19.35
N MET A 418 -14.79 23.36 19.44
CA MET A 418 -13.80 23.42 18.38
C MET A 418 -13.75 22.09 17.63
N TYR A 419 -14.92 21.48 17.38
CA TYR A 419 -15.06 20.38 16.43
C TYR A 419 -15.02 20.94 15.01
N SER A 420 -13.81 21.10 14.47
CA SER A 420 -13.64 21.38 13.05
C SER A 420 -13.39 20.05 12.34
N TYR A 421 -14.43 19.60 11.62
CA TYR A 421 -14.36 18.41 10.77
C TYR A 421 -14.58 18.82 9.33
N ILE A 422 -13.60 18.51 8.47
CA ILE A 422 -13.73 18.69 7.03
C ILE A 422 -13.36 17.37 6.37
N GLY A 423 -14.31 16.75 5.70
CA GLY A 423 -14.05 15.55 4.92
C GLY A 423 -15.29 14.73 4.64
N SER A 424 -15.07 13.56 4.04
CA SER A 424 -16.14 12.61 3.73
C SER A 424 -15.75 11.21 4.18
N SER A 425 -16.73 10.31 4.26
CA SER A 425 -16.44 8.90 4.55
C SER A 425 -15.82 8.25 3.31
N ALA A 426 -14.60 7.70 3.47
CA ALA A 426 -13.90 7.01 2.39
C ALA A 426 -14.70 5.83 1.82
N ILE A 427 -15.50 5.15 2.64
CA ILE A 427 -16.35 4.03 2.23
C ILE A 427 -17.49 4.53 1.32
N ILE A 428 -18.17 5.61 1.74
CA ILE A 428 -19.23 6.22 0.94
C ILE A 428 -18.65 6.74 -0.38
N GLY A 429 -17.50 7.42 -0.31
CA GLY A 429 -16.79 7.90 -1.49
C GLY A 429 -16.40 6.79 -2.46
N LEU A 430 -15.96 5.63 -1.96
CA LEU A 430 -15.63 4.46 -2.78
C LEU A 430 -16.88 3.96 -3.55
N ILE A 431 -18.00 3.78 -2.86
CA ILE A 431 -19.24 3.28 -3.46
C ILE A 431 -19.76 4.25 -4.53
N ILE A 432 -19.88 5.54 -4.18
CA ILE A 432 -20.40 6.57 -5.10
C ILE A 432 -19.50 6.71 -6.33
N SER A 433 -18.18 6.84 -6.14
CA SER A 433 -17.24 7.00 -7.25
C SER A 433 -17.15 5.75 -8.15
N PHE A 434 -17.35 4.55 -7.59
CA PHE A 434 -17.45 3.32 -8.39
C PHE A 434 -18.68 3.36 -9.31
N VAL A 435 -19.86 3.64 -8.75
CA VAL A 435 -21.12 3.70 -9.52
C VAL A 435 -21.04 4.80 -10.57
N TYR A 436 -20.60 5.99 -10.17
CA TYR A 436 -20.45 7.16 -11.03
C TYR A 436 -19.53 6.89 -12.23
N SER A 437 -18.31 6.40 -11.98
CA SER A 437 -17.36 6.08 -13.04
C SER A 437 -17.85 4.94 -13.94
N TYR A 438 -18.44 3.88 -13.37
CA TYR A 438 -18.95 2.75 -14.14
C TYR A 438 -20.03 3.16 -15.15
N ILE A 439 -20.98 4.00 -14.73
CA ILE A 439 -22.04 4.50 -15.62
C ILE A 439 -21.43 5.32 -16.77
N LEU A 440 -20.60 6.31 -16.45
CA LEU A 440 -20.05 7.24 -17.44
C LEU A 440 -19.13 6.56 -18.46
N ILE A 441 -18.26 5.66 -17.99
CA ILE A 441 -17.37 4.90 -18.87
C ILE A 441 -18.18 3.95 -19.75
N ASN A 442 -19.24 3.32 -19.22
CA ASN A 442 -20.10 2.44 -20.01
C ASN A 442 -20.86 3.22 -21.10
N ILE A 443 -21.28 4.47 -20.82
CA ILE A 443 -21.85 5.35 -21.84
C ILE A 443 -20.82 5.62 -22.95
N GLY A 444 -19.61 6.07 -22.58
CA GLY A 444 -18.52 6.31 -23.55
C GLY A 444 -18.15 5.07 -24.36
N TYR A 445 -18.11 3.91 -23.71
CA TYR A 445 -17.80 2.63 -24.34
C TYR A 445 -18.86 2.24 -25.39
N LYS A 446 -20.16 2.48 -25.11
CA LYS A 446 -21.25 2.22 -26.06
C LYS A 446 -21.31 3.22 -27.22
N LEU A 447 -20.87 4.45 -26.99
CA LEU A 447 -20.86 5.51 -28.01
C LEU A 447 -19.84 5.25 -29.11
N ASN A 448 -18.72 4.60 -28.77
CA ASN A 448 -17.78 4.12 -29.77
C ASN A 448 -18.44 2.96 -30.54
N LYS A 449 -18.91 3.22 -31.77
CA LYS A 449 -19.68 2.28 -32.61
C LYS A 449 -18.83 1.43 -33.57
N GLU A 450 -17.51 1.51 -33.50
CA GLU A 450 -16.62 0.61 -34.24
C GLU A 450 -16.69 -0.84 -33.74
#